data_AF-A0A5K1ETR5-F1
#
_entry.id   AF-A0A5K1ETR5-F1
#
_cell.length_a   1.000
_cell.length_b   1.000
_cell.length_c   1.000
_cell.angle_alpha   90.00
_cell.angle_beta   90.00
_cell.angle_gamma   90.00
#
_symmetry.space_group_name_H-M   'P 1'
#
loop_
_entity.id
_entity.type
_entity.pdbx_description
1 polymer ?
#
loop_
_entity_poly.entity_id
_entity_poly.type
_entity_poly.pdbx_seq_one_letter_code
_entity_poly.pdbx_strand_id
1 'polypeptide(L)' 'RDRGCCGVDTDQGQIDCIPLTPPCQNRSEYVFWDAFHPTEAANRVLAQRVYAGPSSDCYPINVSQLLMI' A
#
# COMPACT_ATOMS: atom_id res chain seq x y z
N ARG A 1 -3.46 -8.29 -6.88
CA ARG A 1 -4.69 -9.11 -6.97
C ARG A 1 -5.87 -8.24 -6.55
N ASP A 2 -7.09 -8.55 -7.01
CA ASP A 2 -8.30 -7.78 -6.72
C ASP A 2 -9.03 -8.31 -5.48
N ARG A 3 -8.36 -8.19 -4.31
CA ARG A 3 -8.81 -8.58 -2.96
C ARG A 3 -7.74 -8.23 -1.93
N GLY A 4 -8.07 -8.22 -0.65
CA GLY A 4 -7.11 -8.05 0.44
C GLY A 4 -6.24 -9.29 0.67
N CYS A 5 -5.06 -9.08 1.27
CA CYS A 5 -4.14 -10.15 1.63
C CYS A 5 -4.47 -10.80 2.99
N CYS A 6 -4.84 -10.00 3.99
CA CYS A 6 -5.45 -10.49 5.22
C CYS A 6 -6.91 -10.87 4.94
N GLY A 7 -7.35 -11.99 5.51
CA GLY A 7 -8.70 -12.51 5.26
C GLY A 7 -8.91 -13.09 3.85
N VAL A 8 -7.84 -13.39 3.11
CA VAL A 8 -7.91 -13.97 1.76
C VAL A 8 -8.67 -15.30 1.70
N ASP A 9 -8.75 -16.03 2.82
CA ASP A 9 -9.48 -17.30 2.93
C ASP A 9 -10.76 -17.17 3.77
N THR A 10 -11.12 -15.95 4.21
CA THR A 10 -12.31 -15.68 5.02
C THR A 10 -13.24 -14.71 4.29
N ASP A 11 -12.94 -13.42 4.30
CA ASP A 11 -13.78 -12.32 3.81
C ASP A 11 -13.23 -11.65 2.54
N GLN A 12 -12.13 -12.14 1.99
CA GLN A 12 -11.37 -11.55 0.87
C GLN A 12 -10.84 -10.13 1.16
N GLY A 13 -10.64 -9.78 2.43
CA GLY A 13 -10.21 -8.46 2.87
C GLY A 13 -11.29 -7.39 2.73
N GLN A 14 -12.56 -7.75 2.92
CA GLN A 14 -13.69 -6.81 2.89
C GLN A 14 -13.99 -6.12 4.22
N ILE A 15 -13.31 -6.52 5.29
CA ILE A 15 -13.34 -5.87 6.60
C ILE A 15 -11.91 -5.62 7.07
N ASP A 16 -11.77 -5.02 8.26
CA ASP A 16 -10.48 -4.85 8.91
C ASP A 16 -9.84 -6.21 9.24
N CYS A 17 -8.52 -6.27 9.24
CA CYS A 17 -7.79 -7.51 9.46
C CYS A 17 -8.03 -8.07 10.86
N ILE A 18 -8.65 -9.24 10.96
CA ILE A 18 -8.90 -9.90 12.25
C ILE A 18 -7.58 -10.49 12.79
N PRO A 19 -7.19 -10.19 14.04
CA PRO A 19 -5.98 -10.74 14.66
C PRO A 19 -5.91 -12.27 14.56
N LEU A 20 -4.69 -12.79 14.36
CA LEU A 20 -4.39 -14.23 14.23
C LEU A 20 -4.94 -14.91 12.97
N THR A 21 -5.60 -14.18 12.07
CA THR A 21 -5.98 -14.71 10.75
C THR A 21 -4.73 -14.95 9.90
N PRO A 22 -4.55 -16.15 9.32
CA PRO A 22 -3.46 -16.38 8.38
C PRO A 22 -3.57 -15.42 7.18
N PRO A 23 -2.53 -14.65 6.87
CA PRO A 23 -2.53 -13.79 5.70
C PRO A 23 -2.16 -14.58 4.44
N CYS A 24 -2.31 -13.95 3.29
CA CYS A 24 -1.82 -14.46 2.02
C CYS A 24 -0.30 -14.78 2.06
N GLN A 25 0.13 -15.78 1.28
CA GLN A 25 1.53 -16.23 1.25
C GLN A 25 2.50 -15.17 0.69
N ASN A 26 2.11 -14.48 -0.38
CA ASN A 26 2.94 -13.46 -1.01
C ASN A 26 2.27 -12.07 -0.97
N ARG A 27 2.65 -11.27 0.02
CA ARG A 27 2.07 -9.93 0.26
C ARG A 27 2.41 -8.92 -0.84
N SER A 28 3.45 -9.17 -1.63
CA SER A 28 3.89 -8.26 -2.70
C SER A 28 2.99 -8.30 -3.95
N GLU A 29 2.15 -9.33 -4.09
CA GLU A 29 1.19 -9.46 -5.19
C GLU A 29 -0.15 -8.74 -4.92
N TYR A 30 -0.31 -8.13 -3.75
CA TYR A 30 -1.55 -7.53 -3.28
C TYR A 30 -1.36 -6.03 -3.06
N VAL A 31 -2.30 -5.23 -3.55
CA VAL A 31 -2.32 -3.77 -3.32
C VAL A 31 -2.81 -3.49 -1.90
N PHE A 32 -3.88 -4.18 -1.49
CA PHE A 32 -4.52 -4.00 -0.19
C PHE A 32 -4.15 -5.12 0.78
N TRP A 33 -3.88 -4.73 2.02
CA TRP A 33 -3.76 -5.64 3.16
C TRP A 33 -5.14 -6.09 3.61
N ASP A 34 -6.06 -5.15 3.82
CA ASP A 34 -7.45 -5.37 4.20
C ASP A 34 -8.34 -4.31 3.50
N ALA A 35 -9.58 -4.10 3.95
CA ALA A 35 -10.51 -3.16 3.31
C ALA A 35 -10.08 -1.68 3.37
N PHE A 36 -9.11 -1.34 4.22
CA PHE A 36 -8.75 0.05 4.54
C PHE A 36 -7.28 0.34 4.28
N HIS A 37 -6.40 -0.64 4.48
CA HIS A 37 -4.96 -0.43 4.52
C HIS A 37 -4.27 -1.02 3.28
N PRO A 38 -3.34 -0.30 2.65
CA PRO A 38 -2.46 -0.86 1.62
C PRO A 38 -1.42 -1.81 2.23
N THR A 39 -0.90 -2.73 1.41
CA THR A 39 0.25 -3.55 1.80
C THR A 39 1.53 -2.71 1.91
N GLU A 40 2.54 -3.25 2.61
CA GLU A 40 3.87 -2.64 2.62
C GLU A 40 4.43 -2.42 1.20
N ALA A 41 4.19 -3.37 0.29
CA ALA A 41 4.65 -3.27 -1.10
C ALA A 41 4.02 -2.07 -1.83
N ALA A 42 2.71 -1.87 -1.66
CA ALA A 42 2.03 -0.70 -2.20
C ALA A 42 2.55 0.61 -1.54
N ASN A 43 2.76 0.60 -0.23
CA ASN A 43 3.32 1.75 0.49
C ASN A 43 4.74 2.11 0.02
N ARG A 44 5.59 1.13 -0.30
CA ARG A 44 6.93 1.41 -0.87
C ARG A 44 6.86 2.13 -2.22
N VAL A 45 5.92 1.73 -3.09
CA VAL A 45 5.71 2.41 -4.37
C VAL A 45 5.21 3.84 -4.14
N LEU A 46 4.21 4.03 -3.29
CA LEU A 46 3.69 5.37 -2.96
C LEU A 46 4.78 6.26 -2.35
N ALA A 47 5.59 5.73 -1.42
CA ALA A 47 6.69 6.46 -0.82
C ALA A 47 7.73 6.91 -1.86
N GLN A 48 8.08 6.06 -2.84
CA GLN A 48 8.98 6.44 -3.93
C GLN A 48 8.38 7.54 -4.82
N ARG A 49 7.09 7.46 -5.14
CA ARG A 49 6.36 8.48 -5.92
C ARG A 49 6.32 9.81 -5.16
N VAL A 50 6.05 9.80 -3.86
CA VAL A 50 6.10 11.01 -3.03
C VAL A 50 7.52 11.58 -2.93
N TYR A 51 8.53 10.72 -2.85
CA TYR A 51 9.90 11.16 -2.67
C TYR A 51 10.52 11.77 -3.92
N ALA A 52 10.30 11.15 -5.09
CA ALA A 52 11.00 11.50 -6.34
C ALA A 52 10.11 11.51 -7.59
N GLY A 53 8.79 11.36 -7.43
CA GLY A 53 7.84 11.34 -8.55
C GLY A 53 7.59 12.71 -9.18
N PRO A 54 6.82 12.75 -10.28
CA PRO A 54 6.43 13.98 -10.95
C PRO A 54 5.52 14.86 -10.08
N SER A 55 5.38 16.14 -10.44
CA SER A 55 4.52 17.10 -9.75
C SER A 55 3.02 16.75 -9.77
N SER A 56 2.61 15.81 -10.62
CA SER A 56 1.25 15.25 -10.61
C SER A 56 0.97 14.39 -9.37
N ASP A 57 1.99 13.86 -8.71
CA ASP A 57 1.84 13.07 -7.48
C ASP A 57 2.01 13.93 -6.22
N CYS A 58 2.97 14.86 -6.26
CA CYS A 58 3.25 15.80 -5.18
C CYS A 58 3.44 17.19 -5.77
N TYR A 59 2.48 18.06 -5.51
CA TYR A 59 2.49 19.42 -6.01
C TYR A 59 2.84 20.41 -4.89
N PRO A 60 3.69 21.44 -5.14
CA PRO A 60 4.32 21.77 -6.42
C PRO A 60 5.61 21.00 -6.74
N ILE A 61 6.27 20.44 -5.74
CA ILE A 61 7.54 19.69 -5.86
C ILE A 61 7.51 18.45 -4.95
N ASN A 62 8.35 17.46 -5.25
CA ASN A 62 8.47 16.24 -4.43
C ASN A 62 9.42 16.44 -3.22
N VAL A 63 9.48 15.45 -2.32
CA VAL A 63 10.29 15.55 -1.09
C VAL A 63 11.77 15.73 -1.40
N SER A 64 12.32 15.03 -2.40
CA SER A 64 13.72 15.18 -2.78
C SER A 64 14.04 16.61 -3.24
N GLN A 65 13.15 17.23 -4.02
CA GLN A 65 13.27 18.64 -4.43
C GLN A 65 13.14 19.60 -3.26
N LEU A 66 12.22 19.34 -2.32
CA LEU A 66 12.07 20.14 -1.11
C LEU A 66 13.33 20.17 -0.25
N LEU A 67 14.06 19.04 -0.15
CA LEU A 67 15.31 18.94 0.60
C LEU A 67 16.48 19.72 -0.03
N MET A 68 16.33 20.18 -1.27
CA MET A 68 17.35 20.95 -2.00
C MET A 68 17.11 22.47 -1.93
N ILE A 69 16.15 22.92 -1.13
CA ILE A 69 15.85 24.33 -0.84
C ILE A 69 16.45 24.70 0.51
#